data_AF-X6LFD6-F1
#
_entry.id   AF-X6LFD6-F1
#
_cell.length_a   1.000
_cell.length_b   1.000
_cell.length_c   1.000
_cell.angle_alpha   90.00
_cell.angle_beta   90.00
_cell.angle_gamma   90.00
#
_symmetry.space_group_name_H-M   'P 1'
#
loop_
_entity.id
_entity.type
_entity.pdbx_description
1 polymer ?
#
loop_
_entity_poly.entity_id
_entity_poly.type
_entity_poly.pdbx_seq_one_letter_code
_entity_poly.pdbx_strand_id
1 'polypeptide(L)'
;LILQAKDSENFENYKKEWTNKLNKWKKGGVELRYNYPCLAYFTMNEAQHLIAMINRILIFENQYWDDLASKYILPYFQRLDYSLQNTSEILSEWKKADKKSLQSLGEVASKIWKNSSNNKRASNQITSLHQGKPNLIILDANNNKGFTTILNLYKSIGMIPRAEHVLICKKTTTEEEVECLLLRALQCTSII
;
A
#
# COMPACT_ATOMS: atom_id res chain seq x y z
N LEU A 1 38.34 7.69 34.54
CA LEU A 1 38.11 7.47 33.09
C LEU A 1 37.28 8.63 32.57
N ILE A 2 37.93 9.63 31.97
CA ILE A 2 37.25 10.74 31.30
C ILE A 2 37.13 10.31 29.84
N LEU A 3 35.92 9.93 29.40
CA LEU A 3 35.62 9.76 27.98
C LEU A 3 35.78 11.12 27.31
N GLN A 4 36.77 11.24 26.43
CA GLN A 4 37.17 12.52 25.84
C GLN A 4 36.12 13.03 24.85
N ALA A 5 35.99 14.36 24.78
CA ALA A 5 35.07 15.11 23.91
C ALA A 5 35.13 14.76 22.40
N LYS A 6 36.17 14.06 21.94
CA LYS A 6 36.31 13.56 20.56
C LYS A 6 35.23 12.54 20.18
N ASP A 7 34.80 11.72 21.13
CA ASP A 7 33.74 10.73 20.91
C ASP A 7 32.37 11.39 20.74
N SER A 8 32.17 12.56 21.37
CA SER A 8 30.93 13.33 21.27
C SER A 8 30.77 14.00 19.90
N GLU A 9 31.85 14.55 19.33
CA GLU A 9 31.82 15.17 18.00
C GLU A 9 31.61 14.12 16.89
N ASN A 10 32.28 12.97 17.01
CA ASN A 10 32.06 11.83 16.12
C ASN A 10 30.62 11.32 16.20
N PHE A 11 30.06 11.19 17.40
CA PHE A 11 28.68 10.76 17.59
C PHE A 11 27.68 11.72 16.93
N GLU A 12 27.83 13.03 17.11
CA GLU A 12 26.92 14.01 16.48
C GLU A 12 27.05 14.00 14.95
N ASN A 13 28.26 13.82 14.42
CA ASN A 13 28.46 13.64 12.98
C ASN A 13 27.75 12.40 12.44
N TYR A 14 27.88 11.24 13.10
CA TYR A 14 27.16 10.03 12.71
C TYR A 14 25.65 10.18 12.84
N LYS A 15 25.16 10.78 13.93
CA LYS A 15 23.73 11.05 14.13
C LYS A 15 23.16 11.92 13.02
N LYS A 16 23.88 12.97 12.61
CA LYS A 16 23.51 13.82 11.48
C LYS A 16 23.50 13.04 10.17
N GLU A 17 24.51 12.21 9.92
CA GLU A 17 24.57 11.34 8.74
C GLU A 17 23.37 10.38 8.67
N TRP A 18 23.06 9.68 9.77
CA TRP A 18 21.93 8.77 9.84
C TRP A 18 20.59 9.49 9.69
N THR A 19 20.44 10.68 10.28
CA THR A 19 19.25 11.51 10.12
C THR A 19 19.07 11.92 8.65
N ASN A 20 20.14 12.31 7.97
CA ASN A 20 20.10 12.64 6.55
C ASN A 20 19.74 11.43 5.68
N LYS A 21 20.33 10.27 5.97
CA LYS A 21 19.99 9.01 5.29
C LYS A 21 18.52 8.64 5.48
N LEU A 22 17.99 8.77 6.70
CA LEU A 22 16.58 8.52 7.00
C LEU A 22 15.66 9.50 6.25
N ASN A 23 15.99 10.80 6.24
CA ASN A 23 15.20 11.80 5.53
C ASN A 23 15.20 11.56 4.02
N LYS A 24 16.34 11.18 3.45
CA LYS A 24 16.45 10.78 2.04
C LYS A 24 15.60 9.54 1.75
N TRP A 25 15.65 8.53 2.63
CA TRP A 25 14.82 7.33 2.49
C TRP A 25 13.32 7.64 2.55
N LYS A 26 12.88 8.44 3.52
CA LYS A 26 11.48 8.89 3.64
C LYS A 26 11.01 9.62 2.39
N LYS A 27 11.80 10.58 1.91
CA LYS A 27 11.50 11.32 0.67
C LYS A 27 11.41 10.38 -0.54
N GLY A 28 12.37 9.46 -0.68
CA GLY A 28 12.38 8.46 -1.75
C GLY A 28 11.16 7.54 -1.69
N GLY A 29 10.70 7.14 -0.50
CA GLY A 29 9.48 6.34 -0.34
C GLY A 29 8.22 7.07 -0.82
N VAL A 30 8.11 8.36 -0.52
CA VAL A 30 6.99 9.21 -1.02
C VAL A 30 7.06 9.37 -2.53
N GLU A 31 8.22 9.71 -3.09
CA GLU A 31 8.43 9.81 -4.54
C GLU A 31 8.11 8.49 -5.25
N LEU A 32 8.48 7.36 -4.65
CA LEU A 32 8.21 6.05 -5.20
C LEU A 32 6.71 5.74 -5.26
N ARG A 33 5.94 6.04 -4.21
CA ARG A 33 4.47 5.87 -4.21
C ARG A 33 3.76 6.83 -5.15
N TYR A 34 4.34 8.00 -5.40
CA TYR A 34 3.86 8.94 -6.41
C TYR A 34 4.04 8.37 -7.83
N ASN A 35 5.21 7.81 -8.12
CA ASN A 35 5.53 7.19 -9.42
C ASN A 35 4.82 5.85 -9.63
N TYR A 36 4.60 5.09 -8.56
CA TYR A 36 3.92 3.80 -8.57
C TYR A 36 2.76 3.79 -7.55
N PRO A 37 1.60 4.35 -7.94
CA PRO A 37 0.38 4.40 -7.14
C PRO A 37 -0.01 3.09 -6.44
N CYS A 38 0.18 1.97 -7.12
CA CYS A 38 -0.12 0.64 -6.61
C CYS A 38 0.63 0.31 -5.30
N LEU A 39 1.79 0.94 -5.03
CA LEU A 39 2.54 0.72 -3.80
C LEU A 39 1.86 1.31 -2.56
N ALA A 40 0.88 2.20 -2.72
CA ALA A 40 0.06 2.69 -1.59
C ALA A 40 -0.92 1.61 -1.06
N TYR A 41 -0.99 0.45 -1.71
CA TYR A 41 -1.70 -0.72 -1.19
C TYR A 41 -0.87 -1.51 -0.17
N PHE A 42 0.39 -1.15 0.05
CA PHE A 42 1.27 -1.85 0.98
C PHE A 42 2.00 -0.83 1.87
N THR A 43 2.08 -1.14 3.16
CA THR A 43 3.10 -0.52 4.02
C THR A 43 4.49 -0.89 3.51
N MET A 44 5.51 -0.12 3.89
CA MET A 44 6.88 -0.36 3.43
C MET A 44 7.39 -1.73 3.89
N ASN A 45 7.00 -2.15 5.10
CA ASN A 45 7.30 -3.48 5.63
C ASN A 45 6.59 -4.59 4.84
N GLU A 46 5.30 -4.43 4.51
CA GLU A 46 4.60 -5.39 3.66
C GLU A 46 5.22 -5.50 2.27
N ALA A 47 5.61 -4.38 1.67
CA ALA A 47 6.26 -4.36 0.35
C ALA A 47 7.61 -5.09 0.39
N GLN A 48 8.44 -4.83 1.40
CA GLN A 48 9.71 -5.55 1.56
C GLN A 48 9.51 -7.03 1.84
N HIS A 49 8.52 -7.38 2.66
CA HIS A 49 8.17 -8.77 2.94
C HIS A 49 7.72 -9.49 1.66
N LEU A 50 6.87 -8.85 0.86
CA LEU A 50 6.40 -9.38 -0.41
C LEU A 50 7.58 -9.64 -1.37
N ILE A 51 8.53 -8.70 -1.48
CA ILE A 51 9.76 -8.87 -2.26
C ILE A 51 10.55 -10.09 -1.78
N ALA A 52 10.75 -10.22 -0.46
CA ALA A 52 11.46 -11.34 0.12
C ALA A 52 10.74 -12.68 -0.18
N MET A 53 9.42 -12.71 -0.12
CA MET A 53 8.61 -13.89 -0.42
C MET A 53 8.69 -14.28 -1.90
N ILE A 54 8.56 -13.33 -2.82
CA ILE A 54 8.71 -13.59 -4.25
C ILE A 54 10.10 -14.17 -4.54
N ASN A 55 11.14 -13.52 -4.01
CA ASN A 55 12.51 -14.00 -4.19
C ASN A 55 12.72 -15.41 -3.61
N ARG A 56 12.09 -15.72 -2.47
CA ARG A 56 12.14 -17.05 -1.86
C ARG A 56 11.46 -18.11 -2.71
N ILE A 57 10.30 -17.81 -3.29
CA ILE A 57 9.57 -18.72 -4.19
C ILE A 57 10.45 -19.09 -5.39
N LEU A 58 11.11 -18.09 -5.98
CA LEU A 58 11.94 -18.27 -7.17
C LEU A 58 13.22 -19.11 -6.95
N ILE A 59 13.56 -19.44 -5.70
CA ILE A 59 14.65 -20.38 -5.37
C ILE A 59 14.21 -21.84 -5.58
N PHE A 60 12.91 -22.13 -5.42
CA PHE A 60 12.37 -23.48 -5.60
C PHE A 60 12.22 -23.83 -7.08
N GLU A 61 12.09 -25.12 -7.37
CA GLU A 61 11.77 -25.61 -8.71
C GLU A 61 10.41 -25.08 -9.18
N ASN A 62 10.30 -24.79 -10.49
CA ASN A 62 9.11 -24.17 -11.08
C ASN A 62 7.80 -24.90 -10.76
N GLN A 63 7.85 -26.23 -10.59
CA GLN A 63 6.67 -27.03 -10.29
C GLN A 63 5.99 -26.67 -8.95
N TYR A 64 6.71 -26.05 -8.02
CA TYR A 64 6.17 -25.63 -6.72
C TYR A 64 5.72 -24.17 -6.71
N TRP A 65 5.95 -23.42 -7.78
CA TRP A 65 5.74 -21.97 -7.77
C TRP A 65 4.28 -21.60 -7.58
N ASP A 66 3.36 -22.27 -8.28
CA ASP A 66 1.94 -21.92 -8.21
C ASP A 66 1.35 -22.18 -6.82
N ASP A 67 1.71 -23.31 -6.19
CA ASP A 67 1.27 -23.64 -4.82
C ASP A 67 1.83 -22.65 -3.78
N LEU A 68 3.11 -22.33 -3.86
CA LEU A 68 3.71 -21.37 -2.94
C LEU A 68 3.17 -19.97 -3.18
N ALA A 69 2.98 -19.58 -4.43
CA ALA A 69 2.56 -18.23 -4.76
C ALA A 69 1.09 -17.98 -4.42
N SER A 70 0.20 -18.94 -4.67
CA SER A 70 -1.20 -18.88 -4.26
C SER A 70 -1.34 -18.69 -2.74
N LYS A 71 -0.48 -19.34 -1.96
CA LYS A 71 -0.48 -19.23 -0.49
C LYS A 71 0.12 -17.93 0.03
N TYR A 72 1.23 -17.48 -0.54
CA TYR A 72 2.07 -16.46 0.10
C TYR A 72 2.03 -15.08 -0.55
N ILE A 73 1.81 -14.97 -1.85
CA ILE A 73 1.90 -13.67 -2.56
C ILE A 73 0.59 -13.28 -3.25
N LEU A 74 -0.23 -14.25 -3.69
CA LEU A 74 -1.51 -13.98 -4.32
C LEU A 74 -2.42 -13.10 -3.46
N PRO A 75 -2.57 -13.31 -2.13
CA PRO A 75 -3.41 -12.44 -1.30
C PRO A 75 -2.97 -10.98 -1.31
N TYR A 76 -1.66 -10.69 -1.46
CA TYR A 76 -1.16 -9.32 -1.59
C TYR A 76 -1.59 -8.69 -2.91
N PHE A 77 -1.43 -9.41 -4.02
CA PHE A 77 -1.81 -8.90 -5.33
C PHE A 77 -3.33 -8.81 -5.52
N GLN A 78 -4.10 -9.62 -4.79
CA GLN A 78 -5.56 -9.54 -4.77
C GLN A 78 -6.10 -8.23 -4.15
N ARG A 79 -5.28 -7.53 -3.36
CA ARG A 79 -5.58 -6.17 -2.90
C ARG A 79 -5.66 -5.18 -4.07
N LEU A 80 -4.87 -5.41 -5.13
CA LEU A 80 -4.86 -4.61 -6.36
C LEU A 80 -5.99 -5.04 -7.30
N ASP A 81 -6.17 -6.35 -7.48
CA ASP A 81 -7.23 -6.94 -8.30
C ASP A 81 -7.80 -8.19 -7.64
N TYR A 82 -9.05 -8.13 -7.15
CA TYR A 82 -9.63 -9.26 -6.40
C TYR A 82 -9.91 -10.45 -7.32
N SER A 83 -10.02 -10.21 -8.62
CA SER A 83 -10.32 -11.25 -9.62
C SER A 83 -9.08 -12.05 -10.00
N LEU A 84 -7.88 -11.61 -9.59
CA LEU A 84 -6.63 -12.28 -9.87
C LEU A 84 -6.63 -13.72 -9.31
N GLN A 85 -6.43 -14.70 -10.19
CA GLN A 85 -6.43 -16.13 -9.84
C GLN A 85 -5.04 -16.77 -9.86
N ASN A 86 -4.11 -16.24 -10.66
CA ASN A 86 -2.77 -16.79 -10.79
C ASN A 86 -1.70 -15.70 -10.71
N THR A 87 -0.48 -16.12 -10.39
CA THR A 87 0.69 -15.24 -10.21
C THR A 87 1.85 -15.62 -11.12
N SER A 88 1.64 -16.55 -12.06
CA SER A 88 2.71 -17.10 -12.89
C SER A 88 3.34 -16.02 -13.77
N GLU A 89 2.51 -15.10 -14.31
CA GLU A 89 2.99 -13.92 -15.04
C GLU A 89 3.84 -13.02 -14.13
N ILE A 90 3.35 -12.72 -12.92
CA ILE A 90 4.05 -11.90 -11.92
C ILE A 90 5.44 -12.47 -11.61
N LEU A 91 5.52 -13.78 -11.34
CA LEU A 91 6.79 -14.46 -11.08
C LEU A 91 7.71 -14.42 -12.30
N SER A 92 7.17 -14.59 -13.50
CA SER A 92 7.94 -14.56 -14.75
C SER A 92 8.52 -13.17 -15.03
N GLU A 93 7.76 -12.12 -14.75
CA GLU A 93 8.21 -10.73 -14.92
C GLU A 93 9.21 -10.34 -13.84
N TRP A 94 8.92 -10.69 -12.59
CA TRP A 94 9.86 -10.51 -11.50
C TRP A 94 11.19 -11.20 -11.78
N LYS A 95 11.15 -12.37 -12.43
CA LYS A 95 12.37 -13.09 -12.82
C LYS A 95 13.26 -12.28 -13.78
N LYS A 96 12.67 -11.40 -14.59
CA LYS A 96 13.37 -10.55 -15.58
C LYS A 96 13.79 -9.19 -15.02
N ALA A 97 13.11 -8.71 -13.97
CA ALA A 97 13.39 -7.43 -13.34
C ALA A 97 14.71 -7.45 -12.53
N ASP A 98 15.23 -6.27 -12.19
CA ASP A 98 16.36 -6.12 -11.25
C ASP A 98 15.89 -6.46 -9.82
N LYS A 99 15.92 -7.76 -9.52
CA LYS A 99 15.35 -8.37 -8.32
C LYS A 99 16.00 -7.78 -7.09
N LYS A 100 15.21 -7.00 -6.35
CA LYS A 100 15.35 -6.60 -4.91
C LYS A 100 14.86 -5.17 -4.66
N SER A 101 14.53 -4.40 -5.70
CA SER A 101 14.10 -3.01 -5.49
C SER A 101 12.59 -2.90 -5.29
N LEU A 102 12.17 -1.91 -4.49
CA LEU A 102 10.77 -1.50 -4.39
C LEU A 102 10.25 -0.93 -5.72
N GLN A 103 11.14 -0.37 -6.54
CA GLN A 103 10.81 0.11 -7.88
C GLN A 103 10.34 -1.05 -8.78
N SER A 104 11.06 -2.17 -8.80
CA SER A 104 10.67 -3.35 -9.57
C SER A 104 9.34 -3.94 -9.08
N LEU A 105 9.06 -3.85 -7.78
CA LEU A 105 7.72 -4.18 -7.25
C LEU A 105 6.66 -3.22 -7.77
N GLY A 106 6.94 -1.92 -7.76
CA GLY A 106 6.07 -0.91 -8.35
C GLY A 106 5.77 -1.20 -9.82
N GLU A 107 6.77 -1.54 -10.62
CA GLU A 107 6.63 -1.85 -12.05
C GLU A 107 5.74 -3.07 -12.31
N VAL A 108 6.00 -4.19 -11.63
CA VAL A 108 5.20 -5.42 -11.76
C VAL A 108 3.78 -5.23 -11.25
N ALA A 109 3.63 -4.66 -10.05
CA ALA A 109 2.32 -4.42 -9.42
C ALA A 109 1.47 -3.41 -10.23
N SER A 110 2.11 -2.46 -10.91
CA SER A 110 1.39 -1.46 -11.71
C SER A 110 0.64 -2.07 -12.89
N LYS A 111 1.11 -3.18 -13.46
CA LYS A 111 0.40 -3.86 -14.56
C LYS A 111 -0.93 -4.45 -14.08
N ILE A 112 -0.88 -5.12 -12.92
CA ILE A 112 -2.07 -5.66 -12.25
C ILE A 112 -3.04 -4.52 -11.93
N TRP A 113 -2.53 -3.47 -11.29
CA TRP A 113 -3.33 -2.34 -10.84
C TRP A 113 -4.02 -1.58 -12.00
N LYS A 114 -3.32 -1.37 -13.13
CA LYS A 114 -3.86 -0.70 -14.32
C LYS A 114 -4.93 -1.50 -15.04
N ASN A 115 -4.80 -2.83 -15.06
CA ASN A 115 -5.76 -3.72 -15.72
C ASN A 115 -6.98 -4.05 -14.84
N SER A 116 -6.86 -3.77 -13.53
CA SER A 116 -7.89 -4.06 -12.54
C SER A 116 -9.16 -3.22 -12.74
N SER A 117 -10.31 -3.88 -12.70
CA SER A 117 -11.61 -3.20 -12.65
C SER A 117 -11.91 -2.56 -11.29
N ASN A 118 -11.13 -2.88 -10.26
CA ASN A 118 -11.32 -2.40 -8.88
C ASN A 118 -11.20 -0.89 -8.74
N ASN A 119 -10.39 -0.27 -9.59
CA ASN A 119 -10.04 1.15 -9.51
C ASN A 119 -10.98 2.02 -10.37
N LYS A 120 -12.01 1.44 -10.97
CA LYS A 120 -13.01 2.20 -11.73
C LYS A 120 -13.85 3.03 -10.77
N ARG A 121 -14.06 4.31 -11.11
CA ARG A 121 -14.98 5.18 -10.36
C ARG A 121 -16.40 4.64 -10.48
N ALA A 122 -17.09 4.52 -9.34
CA ALA A 122 -18.53 4.33 -9.34
C ALA A 122 -19.23 5.58 -9.92
N SER A 123 -20.39 5.40 -10.55
CA SER A 123 -21.18 6.53 -11.03
C SER A 123 -21.60 7.42 -9.85
N ASN A 124 -21.45 8.74 -9.98
CA ASN A 124 -21.82 9.70 -8.94
C ASN A 124 -23.33 9.65 -8.67
N GLN A 125 -23.72 9.03 -7.55
CA GLN A 125 -25.14 8.94 -7.15
C GLN A 125 -25.42 9.56 -5.78
N ILE A 126 -24.40 9.89 -4.98
CA ILE A 126 -24.59 10.47 -3.64
C ILE A 126 -24.54 11.99 -3.73
N THR A 127 -25.69 12.64 -3.58
CA THR A 127 -25.82 14.12 -3.63
C THR A 127 -25.50 14.80 -2.30
N SER A 128 -25.56 14.06 -1.19
CA SER A 128 -25.35 14.59 0.17
C SER A 128 -23.88 14.74 0.56
N LEU A 129 -22.94 14.23 -0.24
CA LEU A 129 -21.51 14.31 -0.01
C LEU A 129 -20.82 15.04 -1.16
N HIS A 130 -19.79 15.82 -0.84
CA HIS A 130 -19.02 16.53 -1.84
C HIS A 130 -17.86 15.68 -2.34
N GLN A 131 -17.94 15.21 -3.58
CA GLN A 131 -16.83 14.50 -4.23
C GLN A 131 -15.59 15.40 -4.31
N GLY A 132 -14.41 14.82 -4.12
CA GLY A 132 -13.13 15.54 -4.16
C GLY A 132 -12.84 16.37 -2.91
N LYS A 133 -13.71 16.33 -1.89
CA LYS A 133 -13.50 17.01 -0.61
C LYS A 133 -13.57 16.03 0.56
N PRO A 134 -12.91 16.31 1.69
CA PRO A 134 -13.16 15.59 2.93
C PRO A 134 -14.62 15.74 3.35
N ASN A 135 -15.25 14.64 3.76
CA ASN A 135 -16.61 14.63 4.27
C ASN A 135 -16.58 14.10 5.72
N LEU A 136 -16.89 14.95 6.69
CA LEU A 136 -16.96 14.56 8.10
C LEU A 136 -18.38 14.16 8.46
N ILE A 137 -18.54 12.94 8.99
CA ILE A 137 -19.82 12.43 9.50
C ILE A 137 -19.63 12.13 10.98
N ILE A 138 -20.40 12.80 11.83
CA ILE A 138 -20.42 12.56 13.28
C ILE A 138 -21.66 11.75 13.61
N LEU A 139 -21.46 10.57 14.20
CA LEU A 139 -22.52 9.67 14.62
C LEU A 139 -22.53 9.58 16.14
N ASP A 140 -23.71 9.47 16.73
CA ASP A 140 -23.85 9.23 18.17
C ASP A 140 -23.20 7.89 18.55
N ALA A 141 -22.24 7.96 19.48
CA ALA A 141 -21.50 6.82 20.01
C ALA A 141 -22.41 5.75 20.61
N ASN A 142 -23.57 6.14 21.16
CA ASN A 142 -24.53 5.21 21.75
C ASN A 142 -25.27 4.37 20.71
N ASN A 143 -25.22 4.75 19.43
CA ASN A 143 -26.01 4.11 18.39
C ASN A 143 -25.27 2.97 17.68
N ASN A 144 -23.96 2.78 17.84
CA ASN A 144 -23.15 1.75 17.15
C ASN A 144 -23.37 1.62 15.62
N LYS A 145 -23.97 2.62 14.97
CA LYS A 145 -24.37 2.57 13.54
C LYS A 145 -23.24 2.87 12.57
N GLY A 146 -22.02 3.14 13.04
CA GLY A 146 -20.88 3.53 12.19
C GLY A 146 -20.66 2.58 11.02
N PHE A 147 -20.55 1.29 11.29
CA PHE A 147 -20.37 0.28 10.25
C PHE A 147 -21.55 0.21 9.28
N THR A 148 -22.78 0.25 9.78
CA THR A 148 -23.99 0.22 8.95
C THR A 148 -24.07 1.45 8.04
N THR A 149 -23.73 2.64 8.55
CA THR A 149 -23.69 3.87 7.77
C THR A 149 -22.67 3.76 6.63
N ILE A 150 -21.44 3.32 6.92
CA ILE A 150 -20.40 3.14 5.89
C ILE A 150 -20.82 2.06 4.88
N LEU A 151 -21.40 0.94 5.32
CA LEU A 151 -21.86 -0.11 4.41
C LEU A 151 -22.96 0.40 3.47
N ASN A 152 -23.93 1.16 3.99
CA ASN A 152 -24.99 1.74 3.19
C ASN A 152 -24.45 2.76 2.17
N LEU A 153 -23.39 3.50 2.52
CA LEU A 153 -22.71 4.41 1.60
C LEU A 153 -22.08 3.69 0.41
N TYR A 154 -21.39 2.57 0.64
CA TYR A 154 -20.83 1.79 -0.47
C TYR A 154 -21.92 1.09 -1.29
N LYS A 155 -22.97 0.59 -0.64
CA LYS A 155 -24.12 -0.01 -1.33
C LYS A 155 -24.84 0.97 -2.25
N SER A 156 -24.98 2.24 -1.85
CA SER A 156 -25.67 3.25 -2.68
C SER A 156 -24.92 3.58 -3.97
N ILE A 157 -23.62 3.26 -4.06
CA ILE A 157 -22.82 3.39 -5.29
C ILE A 157 -22.53 2.04 -5.96
N GLY A 158 -23.26 0.98 -5.58
CA GLY A 158 -23.11 -0.35 -6.16
C GLY A 158 -21.77 -1.02 -5.85
N MET A 159 -21.09 -0.61 -4.77
CA MET A 159 -19.80 -1.16 -4.37
C MET A 159 -19.91 -1.98 -3.08
N ILE A 160 -19.05 -3.00 -2.97
CA ILE A 160 -18.80 -3.70 -1.70
C ILE A 160 -17.47 -3.15 -1.16
N PRO A 161 -17.43 -2.59 0.07
CA PRO A 161 -16.20 -2.09 0.63
C PRO A 161 -15.22 -3.24 0.88
N ARG A 162 -13.93 -2.97 0.66
CA ARG A 162 -12.82 -3.88 0.97
C ARG A 162 -11.85 -3.19 1.92
N ALA A 163 -10.89 -3.94 2.46
CA ALA A 163 -9.87 -3.41 3.35
C ALA A 163 -9.06 -2.26 2.72
N GLU A 164 -9.02 -2.18 1.39
CA GLU A 164 -8.32 -1.11 0.68
C GLU A 164 -9.09 0.21 0.65
N HIS A 165 -10.41 0.15 0.83
CA HIS A 165 -11.29 1.32 0.73
C HIS A 165 -11.62 1.93 2.11
N VAL A 166 -11.49 1.15 3.18
CA VAL A 166 -11.90 1.55 4.54
C VAL A 166 -10.78 1.25 5.52
N LEU A 167 -10.30 2.29 6.22
CA LEU A 167 -9.40 2.14 7.35
C LEU A 167 -10.19 2.32 8.66
N ILE A 168 -10.18 1.30 9.50
CA ILE A 168 -10.72 1.38 10.86
C ILE A 168 -9.58 1.84 11.77
N CYS A 169 -9.59 3.11 12.12
CA CYS A 169 -8.56 3.67 12.99
C CYS A 169 -8.70 3.13 14.42
N LYS A 170 -7.59 2.62 14.97
CA LYS A 170 -7.43 2.19 16.36
C LYS A 170 -6.19 2.85 16.95
N LYS A 171 -5.98 2.71 18.26
CA LYS A 171 -4.79 3.28 18.95
C LYS A 171 -3.46 2.80 18.35
N THR A 172 -3.43 1.63 17.72
CA THR A 172 -2.24 1.06 17.08
C THR A 172 -2.17 1.32 15.58
N THR A 173 -3.08 2.10 15.00
CA THR A 173 -3.01 2.47 13.58
C THR A 173 -1.83 3.41 13.40
N THR A 174 -0.98 3.08 12.44
CA THR A 174 0.24 3.82 12.13
C THR A 174 -0.05 4.99 11.19
N GLU A 175 0.82 6.02 11.23
CA GLU A 175 0.76 7.14 10.29
C GLU A 175 0.86 6.64 8.83
N GLU A 176 1.69 5.63 8.57
CA GLU A 176 1.86 5.05 7.25
C GLU A 176 0.57 4.42 6.70
N GLU A 177 -0.20 3.70 7.53
CA GLU A 177 -1.49 3.14 7.09
C GLU A 177 -2.48 4.23 6.68
N VAL A 178 -2.50 5.35 7.42
CA VAL A 178 -3.33 6.51 7.11
C VAL A 178 -2.87 7.17 5.81
N GLU A 179 -1.57 7.42 5.66
CA GLU A 179 -0.98 7.99 4.44
C GLU A 179 -1.28 7.12 3.21
N CYS A 180 -1.13 5.80 3.32
CA CYS A 180 -1.47 4.85 2.25
C CYS A 180 -2.94 4.92 1.84
N LEU A 181 -3.88 5.04 2.80
CA LEU A 181 -5.29 5.26 2.46
C LEU A 181 -5.51 6.60 1.75
N LEU A 182 -4.91 7.69 2.25
CA LEU A 182 -5.07 9.02 1.67
C LEU A 182 -4.49 9.08 0.24
N LEU A 183 -3.31 8.50 0.01
CA LEU A 183 -2.71 8.43 -1.33
C LEU A 183 -3.62 7.70 -2.33
N ARG A 184 -4.20 6.57 -1.92
CA ARG A 184 -5.17 5.83 -2.76
C ARG A 184 -6.41 6.66 -3.06
N ALA A 185 -6.97 7.33 -2.06
CA ALA A 185 -8.15 8.18 -2.23
C ALA A 185 -7.88 9.37 -3.16
N LEU A 186 -6.72 10.02 -3.02
CA LEU A 186 -6.33 11.17 -3.85
C LEU A 186 -6.05 10.77 -5.30
N GLN A 187 -5.41 9.61 -5.54
CA GLN A 187 -5.20 9.11 -6.90
C GLN A 187 -6.52 8.84 -7.63
N CYS A 188 -7.55 8.39 -6.91
CA CYS A 188 -8.89 8.27 -7.47
C CYS A 188 -9.50 9.62 -7.86
N THR A 189 -9.04 10.76 -7.32
CA THR A 189 -9.54 12.10 -7.66
C THR A 189 -8.77 12.79 -8.80
N SER A 190 -7.50 12.43 -9.00
CA SER A 190 -6.58 13.11 -9.94
C SER A 190 -6.64 12.65 -11.41
N ILE A 191 -7.56 11.74 -11.76
CA ILE A 191 -7.91 11.51 -13.17
C ILE A 191 -8.93 12.59 -13.55
N ILE A 192 -8.40 13.74 -14.00
CA ILE A 192 -9.08 14.80 -14.77
C ILE A 192 -8.16 15.09 -15.96
#